data_AF-A0A0C2VP93-F1
#
_entry.id   AF-A0A0C2VP93-F1
#
_cell.length_a   1.000
_cell.length_b   1.000
_cell.length_c   1.000
_cell.angle_alpha   90.00
_cell.angle_beta   90.00
_cell.angle_gamma   90.00
#
_symmetry.space_group_name_H-M   'P 1'
#
loop_
_entity.id
_entity.type
_entity.pdbx_description
1 polymer ?
#
loop_
_entity_poly.entity_id
_entity_poly.type
_entity_poly.pdbx_seq_one_letter_code
_entity_poly.pdbx_strand_id
1 'polypeptide(L)'
;MAPIYKTERGFHLIRPLIEVREKQLRAFADDNNLQPIGDEACPAMLKDVKMPYARANMKVWLEDLEKGNSNVFKMISASFKHIHDETFLDPTRWNRDDI
;
A
#
# COMPACT_ATOMS: atom_id res chain seq x y z
N MET A 1 -8.12 13.29 3.15
CA MET A 1 -8.73 13.21 1.80
C MET A 1 -7.90 12.23 1.00
N ALA A 2 -8.52 11.34 0.21
CA ALA A 2 -7.75 10.39 -0.60
C ALA A 2 -6.87 11.17 -1.60
N PRO A 3 -5.58 10.82 -1.74
CA PRO A 3 -4.70 11.52 -2.66
C PRO A 3 -5.18 11.35 -4.10
N ILE A 4 -5.21 12.47 -4.83
CA ILE A 4 -5.52 12.52 -6.26
C ILE A 4 -4.25 12.99 -6.96
N TYR A 5 -3.73 12.19 -7.88
CA TYR A 5 -2.54 12.55 -8.65
C TYR A 5 -2.76 12.29 -10.15
N LYS A 6 -2.19 13.15 -10.99
CA LYS A 6 -2.25 13.04 -12.44
C LYS A 6 -1.07 12.18 -12.92
N THR A 7 -1.39 11.12 -13.64
CA THR A 7 -0.39 10.27 -14.28
C THR A 7 0.22 10.97 -15.49
N GLU A 8 1.43 10.57 -15.89
CA GLU A 8 2.11 11.10 -17.09
C GLU A 8 1.26 10.94 -18.37
N ARG A 9 0.40 9.93 -18.41
CA ARG A 9 -0.55 9.67 -19.52
C ARG A 9 -1.84 10.48 -19.45
N GLY A 10 -1.98 11.39 -18.49
CA GLY A 10 -3.07 12.36 -18.40
C GLY A 10 -4.29 11.95 -17.56
N PHE A 11 -4.33 10.72 -17.02
CA PHE A 11 -5.44 10.26 -16.17
C PHE A 11 -5.24 10.64 -14.71
N HIS A 12 -6.32 10.94 -13.99
CA HIS A 12 -6.32 11.11 -12.54
C HIS A 12 -6.46 9.76 -11.85
N LEU A 13 -5.52 9.42 -10.98
CA LEU A 13 -5.57 8.23 -10.14
C LEU A 13 -5.99 8.65 -8.73
N ILE A 14 -7.05 8.02 -8.24
CA ILE A 14 -7.59 8.22 -6.89
C ILE A 14 -7.42 6.88 -6.16
N ARG A 15 -6.89 6.91 -4.93
CA ARG A 15 -6.78 5.73 -4.06
C ARG A 15 -7.64 5.90 -2.80
N PRO A 16 -8.96 5.64 -2.86
CA PRO A 16 -9.88 5.89 -1.75
C PRO A 16 -9.54 5.08 -0.49
N LEU A 17 -8.94 3.91 -0.69
CA LEU A 17 -8.68 2.93 0.38
C LEU A 17 -7.23 2.96 0.89
N ILE A 18 -6.44 3.99 0.54
CA ILE A 18 -4.99 4.02 0.85
C ILE A 18 -4.68 4.01 2.36
N GLU A 19 -5.58 4.54 3.18
CA GLU A 19 -5.45 4.55 4.65
C GLU A 19 -6.22 3.41 5.33
N VAL A 20 -6.85 2.51 4.55
CA VAL A 20 -7.62 1.40 5.11
C VAL A 20 -6.68 0.21 5.32
N ARG A 21 -6.70 -0.37 6.53
CA ARG A 21 -5.88 -1.54 6.86
C ARG A 21 -6.45 -2.80 6.24
N GLU A 22 -5.59 -3.77 5.91
CA GLU A 22 -6.01 -5.05 5.33
C GLU A 22 -7.01 -5.80 6.21
N LYS A 23 -6.86 -5.74 7.55
CA LYS A 23 -7.83 -6.30 8.50
C LYS A 23 -9.22 -5.68 8.39
N GLN A 24 -9.30 -4.37 8.12
CA GLN A 24 -10.57 -3.66 7.95
C GLN A 24 -11.25 -4.04 6.63
N LEU A 25 -10.46 -4.20 5.55
CA LEU A 25 -10.97 -4.69 4.26
C LEU A 25 -11.50 -6.12 4.36
N ARG A 26 -10.79 -7.00 5.10
CA ARG A 26 -11.24 -8.37 5.35
C ARG A 26 -12.54 -8.40 6.14
N ALA A 27 -12.60 -7.70 7.27
CA ALA A 27 -13.83 -7.60 8.07
C ALA A 27 -15.00 -7.06 7.24
N PHE A 28 -14.77 -6.03 6.42
CA PHE A 28 -15.80 -5.52 5.52
C PHE A 28 -16.29 -6.59 4.52
N ALA A 29 -15.40 -7.38 3.93
CA ALA A 29 -15.79 -8.44 3.02
C ALA A 29 -16.63 -9.52 3.74
N ASP A 30 -16.20 -9.93 4.93
CA ASP A 30 -16.90 -10.92 5.76
C ASP A 30 -18.30 -10.43 6.17
N ASP A 31 -18.39 -9.20 6.68
CA ASP A 31 -19.64 -8.56 7.13
C ASP A 31 -20.66 -8.38 6.00
N ASN A 32 -20.18 -8.23 4.76
CA ASN A 32 -21.01 -8.03 3.58
C ASN A 32 -21.15 -9.30 2.72
N ASN A 33 -20.70 -10.45 3.21
CA ASN A 33 -20.74 -11.73 2.52
C ASN A 33 -20.13 -11.68 1.10
N LEU A 34 -19.07 -10.89 0.93
CA LEU A 34 -18.30 -10.77 -0.30
C LEU A 34 -17.25 -11.88 -0.32
N GLN A 35 -17.09 -12.55 -1.46
CA GLN A 35 -16.06 -13.57 -1.66
C GLN A 35 -14.85 -12.95 -2.38
N PRO A 36 -13.78 -12.55 -1.66
CA PRO A 36 -12.58 -12.03 -2.30
C PRO A 36 -11.80 -13.15 -3.01
N ILE A 37 -11.28 -12.85 -4.20
CA ILE A 37 -10.36 -13.73 -4.93
C ILE A 37 -8.92 -13.32 -4.58
N GLY A 38 -8.10 -14.29 -4.17
CA GLY A 38 -6.70 -14.10 -3.84
C GLY A 38 -5.73 -14.42 -4.99
N ASP A 39 -4.47 -14.64 -4.63
CA ASP A 39 -3.37 -14.88 -5.58
C ASP A 39 -3.49 -16.24 -6.30
N GLU A 40 -4.38 -17.12 -5.85
CA GLU A 40 -4.68 -18.42 -6.43
C GLU A 40 -5.19 -18.37 -7.88
N ALA A 41 -5.69 -17.23 -8.34
CA ALA A 41 -6.22 -17.06 -9.68
C ALA A 41 -5.24 -16.41 -10.68
N CYS A 42 -4.01 -16.08 -10.26
CA CYS A 42 -3.07 -15.36 -11.12
C CYS A 42 -2.48 -16.28 -12.21
N PRO A 43 -2.74 -16.04 -13.52
CA PRO A 43 -2.24 -16.91 -14.60
C PRO A 43 -0.72 -16.97 -14.70
N ALA A 44 -0.02 -15.96 -14.17
CA ALA A 44 1.44 -15.94 -14.13
C ALA A 44 2.02 -17.04 -13.22
N MET A 45 1.24 -17.53 -12.25
CA MET A 45 1.63 -18.60 -11.32
C MET A 45 1.77 -19.97 -12.00
N LEU A 46 1.18 -20.14 -13.20
CA LEU A 46 1.34 -21.34 -14.03
C LEU A 46 2.68 -21.38 -14.77
N LYS A 47 3.45 -20.29 -14.72
CA LYS A 47 4.80 -20.18 -15.26
C LYS A 47 5.79 -20.25 -14.11
N ASP A 48 7.04 -20.61 -14.41
CA ASP A 48 8.13 -20.63 -13.43
C ASP A 48 8.57 -19.19 -13.10
N VAL A 49 7.75 -18.49 -12.32
CA VAL A 49 7.93 -17.09 -11.93
C VAL A 49 8.43 -16.99 -10.49
N LYS A 50 9.29 -16.00 -10.23
CA LYS A 50 9.74 -15.69 -8.87
C LYS A 50 8.54 -15.26 -8.02
N MET A 51 8.17 -16.11 -7.08
CA MET A 51 7.11 -15.84 -6.12
C MET A 51 7.38 -14.58 -5.28
N PRO A 52 6.36 -13.75 -4.99
CA PRO A 52 6.52 -12.48 -4.28
C PRO A 52 6.65 -12.69 -2.75
N TYR A 53 7.68 -13.43 -2.31
CA TYR A 53 7.91 -13.75 -0.90
C TYR A 53 8.04 -12.53 0.01
N ALA A 54 8.64 -11.44 -0.49
CA ALA A 54 8.78 -10.20 0.27
C ALA A 54 7.41 -9.59 0.65
N ARG A 55 6.42 -9.67 -0.25
CA ARG A 55 5.06 -9.18 0.02
C ARG A 55 4.37 -10.03 1.08
N ALA A 56 4.48 -11.37 0.97
CA ALA A 56 3.90 -12.29 1.93
C ALA A 56 4.51 -12.10 3.34
N ASN A 57 5.84 -12.04 3.43
CA ASN A 57 6.55 -11.84 4.69
C ASN A 57 6.21 -10.49 5.33
N MET A 58 6.06 -9.42 4.53
CA MET A 58 5.66 -8.11 5.04
C MET A 58 4.26 -8.14 5.65
N LYS A 59 3.31 -8.89 5.07
CA LYS A 59 1.95 -9.02 5.63
C LYS A 59 1.98 -9.69 7.00
N VAL A 60 2.72 -10.80 7.14
CA VAL A 60 2.89 -11.51 8.42
C VAL A 60 3.51 -10.58 9.46
N TRP A 61 4.59 -9.90 9.09
CA TRP A 61 5.26 -8.96 9.97
C TRP A 61 4.36 -7.80 10.42
N LEU A 62 3.57 -7.22 9.51
CA LEU A 62 2.61 -6.16 9.85
C LEU A 62 1.54 -6.66 10.80
N GLU A 63 1.03 -7.87 10.61
CA GLU A 63 0.03 -8.47 11.50
C GLU A 63 0.59 -8.63 12.92
N ASP A 64 1.81 -9.13 13.06
CA ASP A 64 2.46 -9.30 14.35
C ASP A 64 2.80 -7.96 15.01
N LEU A 65 3.22 -6.97 14.21
CA LEU A 65 3.46 -5.61 14.69
C LEU A 65 2.18 -4.97 15.24
N GLU A 66 1.05 -5.12 14.55
CA GLU A 66 -0.26 -4.63 15.02
C GLU A 66 -0.75 -5.34 16.28
N LYS A 67 -0.46 -6.64 16.44
CA LYS A 67 -0.76 -7.39 17.68
C LYS A 67 0.05 -6.85 18.85
N GLY A 68 1.34 -6.52 18.64
CA GLY A 68 2.22 -5.98 19.67
C GLY A 68 1.93 -4.52 20.04
N ASN A 69 1.37 -3.72 19.12
CA ASN A 69 1.04 -2.32 19.38
C ASN A 69 -0.14 -1.84 18.51
N SER A 70 -1.28 -1.59 19.15
CA SER A 70 -2.51 -1.16 18.49
C SER A 70 -2.45 0.24 17.86
N ASN A 71 -1.45 1.06 18.22
CA ASN A 71 -1.27 2.41 17.70
C ASN A 71 -0.29 2.49 16.51
N VAL A 72 0.28 1.37 16.06
CA VAL A 72 1.27 1.33 14.97
C VAL A 72 0.82 2.09 13.74
N PHE A 73 -0.42 1.87 13.29
CA PHE A 73 -0.94 2.56 12.11
C PHE A 73 -0.98 4.09 12.29
N LYS A 74 -1.42 4.57 13.47
CA LYS A 74 -1.45 6.01 13.78
C LYS A 74 -0.04 6.59 13.82
N MET A 75 0.91 5.86 14.41
CA MET A 75 2.31 6.27 14.49
C MET A 75 2.94 6.36 13.10
N ILE A 76 2.76 5.33 12.27
CA ILE A 76 3.25 5.32 10.89
C ILE A 76 2.63 6.47 10.10
N SER A 77 1.30 6.64 10.15
CA SER A 77 0.59 7.74 9.48
C SER A 77 1.10 9.11 9.94
N ALA A 78 1.33 9.29 11.25
CA ALA A 78 1.90 10.52 11.79
C ALA A 78 3.32 10.76 11.25
N SER A 79 4.19 9.73 11.24
CA SER A 79 5.53 9.83 10.68
C SER A 79 5.52 10.26 9.21
N PHE A 80 4.63 9.67 8.40
CA PHE A 80 4.49 10.04 6.98
C PHE A 80 3.98 11.47 6.75
N LYS A 81 3.18 12.03 7.67
CA LYS A 81 2.75 13.45 7.62
C LYS A 81 3.89 14.43 7.93
N HIS A 82 4.96 13.96 8.56
CA HIS A 82 6.11 14.75 8.96
C HIS A 82 7.37 14.38 8.17
N ILE A 83 7.24 13.62 7.07
CA ILE A 83 8.33 13.46 6.13
C ILE A 83 8.55 14.85 5.52
N HIS A 84 9.68 15.45 5.88
CA HIS A 84 10.15 16.68 5.28
C HIS A 84 10.35 16.44 3.78
N ASP A 85 9.57 17.11 2.94
CA ASP A 85 9.71 17.07 1.49
C ASP A 85 11.16 17.38 1.07
N GLU A 86 11.84 18.28 1.79
CA GLU A 86 13.24 18.64 1.54
C GLU A 86 14.26 17.54 1.89
N THR A 87 13.90 16.51 2.66
CA THR A 87 14.86 15.46 3.06
C THR A 87 14.69 14.18 2.23
N PHE A 88 13.48 13.87 1.78
CA PHE A 88 13.19 12.65 0.99
C PHE A 88 12.94 12.91 -0.50
N LEU A 89 12.50 14.12 -0.86
CA LEU A 89 12.14 14.52 -2.22
C LEU A 89 12.82 15.85 -2.61
N ASP A 90 14.05 16.06 -2.12
CA ASP A 90 14.85 17.24 -2.42
C ASP A 90 14.93 17.48 -3.94
N PRO A 91 14.31 18.56 -4.45
CA PRO A 91 14.34 18.89 -5.88
C PRO A 91 15.76 19.14 -6.40
N THR A 92 16.71 19.50 -5.54
CA THR A 92 18.11 19.70 -5.90
C THR A 92 18.91 18.41 -6.04
N ARG A 93 18.41 17.29 -5.47
CA ARG A 93 18.97 15.94 -5.64
C ARG A 93 18.24 15.12 -6.71
N TRP A 94 17.01 15.50 -7.05
CA TRP A 94 16.17 14.79 -8.02
C TRP A 94 16.14 15.53 -9.37
N ASN A 95 17.24 15.44 -10.15
CA ASN A 95 17.24 15.93 -11.53
C ASN A 95 16.46 14.95 -12.42
N ARG A 96 15.20 15.26 -12.70
CA ARG A 96 14.39 14.56 -13.71
C ARG A 96 14.39 15.37 -14.99
N ASP A 97 15.19 14.93 -15.97
CA ASP A 97 15.26 15.51 -17.32
C ASP A 97 14.08 15.05 -18.23
N ASP A 98 12.98 14.57 -17.65
CA ASP A 98 11.87 13.96 -18.38
C ASP A 98 10.47 14.58 -18.08
N ILE A 99 10.42 15.87 -17.77
CA ILE A 99 9.24 16.73 -18.00
C ILE A 99 9.65 17.93 -18.84
#